data_AF-A0A7R9QL62-F1
#
_entry.id   AF-A0A7R9QL62-F1
#
_cell.length_a   1.000
_cell.length_b   1.000
_cell.length_c   1.000
_cell.angle_alpha   90.00
_cell.angle_beta   90.00
_cell.angle_gamma   90.00
#
_symmetry.space_group_name_H-M   'P 1'
#
loop_
_entity.id
_entity.type
_entity.pdbx_description
1 polymer ?
#
loop_
_entity_poly.entity_id
_entity_poly.type
_entity_poly.pdbx_seq_one_letter_code
_entity_poly.pdbx_strand_id
1 'polypeptide(L)'
;QIQHPTASLIAKASTAQNDETGDGTTSTVLLIGELLTQADRHISEGLHPRIVADGYDLSRKKALEVLNAMKVENKGIDRNTLINVAKTSLQTKVNNKLANHLTEICVDAVLAIRQEGKPIDLFMVEIQEMQHKSIEDTSLVKGLVLDHGARHPDMKRHVKNAFILSCNVSLEYEKT
;
A
#
# COMPACT_ATOMS: atom_id res chain seq x y z
N GLN A 1 8.29 16.93 13.86
CA GLN A 1 6.88 17.11 14.28
C GLN A 1 6.35 18.37 13.62
N ILE A 2 5.22 18.30 12.89
CA ILE A 2 4.66 19.47 12.20
C ILE A 2 4.14 20.45 13.26
N GLN A 3 4.70 21.66 13.31
CA GLN A 3 4.33 22.66 14.32
C GLN A 3 3.05 23.43 13.96
N HIS A 4 2.76 23.58 12.66
CA HIS A 4 1.59 24.33 12.20
C HIS A 4 0.32 23.47 12.32
N PRO A 5 -0.72 23.92 13.05
CA PRO A 5 -1.92 23.11 13.32
C PRO A 5 -2.68 22.73 12.03
N THR A 6 -2.79 23.64 11.06
CA THR A 6 -3.42 23.34 9.76
C THR A 6 -2.67 22.26 8.99
N ALA A 7 -1.34 22.31 8.99
CA ALA A 7 -0.54 21.28 8.32
C ALA A 7 -0.64 19.94 9.05
N SER A 8 -0.83 19.93 10.38
CA SER A 8 -1.14 18.72 11.13
C SER A 8 -2.49 18.10 10.74
N LEU A 9 -3.52 18.91 10.49
CA LEU A 9 -4.82 18.43 10.01
C LEU A 9 -4.72 17.85 8.59
N ILE A 10 -3.97 18.50 7.69
CA ILE A 10 -3.73 17.98 6.34
C ILE A 10 -2.96 16.66 6.40
N ALA A 11 -1.95 16.56 7.27
CA ALA A 11 -1.21 15.31 7.46
C ALA A 11 -2.14 14.17 7.91
N LYS A 12 -3.08 14.44 8.83
CA LYS A 12 -4.09 13.44 9.26
C LYS A 12 -4.99 12.99 8.10
N ALA A 13 -5.42 13.91 7.24
CA ALA A 13 -6.20 13.56 6.05
C ALA A 13 -5.40 12.68 5.08
N SER A 14 -4.11 12.98 4.90
CA SER A 14 -3.20 12.16 4.10
C SER A 14 -2.96 10.78 4.72
N THR A 15 -2.89 10.67 6.04
CA THR A 15 -2.77 9.37 6.73
C THR A 15 -4.02 8.53 6.51
N ALA A 16 -5.22 9.11 6.65
CA ALA A 16 -6.46 8.38 6.37
C ALA A 16 -6.52 7.85 4.92
N GLN A 17 -6.06 8.65 3.94
CA GLN A 17 -5.97 8.19 2.55
C GLN A 17 -5.01 7.01 2.39
N ASN A 18 -3.87 7.05 3.08
CA ASN A 18 -2.89 5.98 3.08
C ASN A 18 -3.45 4.69 3.69
N ASP A 19 -4.21 4.79 4.78
CA ASP A 19 -4.74 3.63 5.47
C ASP A 19 -5.86 2.94 4.66
N GLU A 20 -6.70 3.72 3.98
CA GLU A 20 -7.81 3.17 3.17
C GLU A 20 -7.36 2.62 1.80
N THR A 21 -6.39 3.27 1.15
CA THR A 21 -6.02 2.96 -0.25
C THR A 21 -4.55 2.66 -0.48
N GLY A 22 -3.65 3.13 0.39
CA GLY A 22 -2.19 2.98 0.23
C GLY A 22 -1.56 3.82 -0.88
N ASP A 23 -2.33 4.66 -1.58
CA ASP A 23 -1.85 5.50 -2.68
C ASP A 23 -2.57 6.86 -2.72
N GLY A 24 -2.06 7.81 -3.51
CA GLY A 24 -2.71 9.11 -3.73
C GLY A 24 -2.54 10.13 -2.59
N THR A 25 -1.73 9.83 -1.57
CA THR A 25 -1.43 10.74 -0.45
C THR A 25 -0.94 12.12 -0.93
N THR A 26 -0.01 12.12 -1.88
CA THR A 26 0.51 13.36 -2.49
C THR A 26 -0.58 14.12 -3.24
N SER A 27 -1.41 13.42 -4.02
CA SER A 27 -2.51 14.03 -4.78
C SER A 27 -3.55 14.67 -3.86
N THR A 28 -3.87 14.03 -2.73
CA THR A 28 -4.78 14.59 -1.72
C THR A 28 -4.25 15.89 -1.15
N VAL A 29 -2.96 15.96 -0.82
CA VAL A 29 -2.34 17.20 -0.30
C VAL A 29 -2.37 18.33 -1.33
N LEU A 30 -2.03 18.02 -2.59
CA LEU A 30 -2.05 19.00 -3.68
C LEU A 30 -3.48 19.52 -3.94
N LEU A 31 -4.47 18.62 -3.94
CA LEU A 31 -5.87 18.99 -4.12
C LEU A 31 -6.38 19.90 -2.99
N ILE A 32 -6.06 19.59 -1.74
CA ILE A 32 -6.41 20.44 -0.59
C ILE A 32 -5.76 21.81 -0.72
N GLY A 33 -4.48 21.87 -1.09
CA GLY A 33 -3.76 23.13 -1.28
C GLY A 33 -4.44 24.03 -2.31
N GLU A 34 -4.75 23.49 -3.48
CA GLU A 34 -5.39 24.26 -4.56
C GLU A 34 -6.81 24.70 -4.18
N LEU A 35 -7.61 23.82 -3.55
CA LEU A 35 -8.95 24.18 -3.07
C LEU A 35 -8.93 25.33 -2.06
N LEU A 36 -7.92 25.36 -1.19
CA LEU A 36 -7.74 26.47 -0.24
C LEU A 36 -7.32 27.76 -0.94
N THR A 37 -6.44 27.69 -1.95
CA THR A 37 -6.06 28.86 -2.76
C THR A 37 -7.25 29.45 -3.52
N GLN A 38 -8.13 28.61 -4.09
CA GLN A 38 -9.35 29.09 -4.75
C GLN A 38 -10.35 29.67 -3.74
N ALA A 39 -10.49 29.06 -2.56
CA ALA A 39 -11.34 29.59 -1.51
C ALA A 39 -10.88 30.98 -1.05
N ASP A 40 -9.58 31.17 -0.86
CA ASP A 40 -8.97 32.44 -0.41
C ASP A 40 -9.22 33.57 -1.41
N ARG A 41 -9.18 33.29 -2.73
CA ARG A 41 -9.54 34.25 -3.78
C ARG A 41 -10.96 34.76 -3.64
N HIS A 42 -11.94 33.86 -3.51
CA HIS A 42 -13.34 34.26 -3.38
C HIS A 42 -13.64 34.96 -2.06
N ILE A 43 -12.98 34.56 -0.97
CA ILE A 43 -13.08 35.25 0.31
C ILE A 43 -12.51 36.67 0.21
N SER A 44 -11.39 36.84 -0.51
CA SER A 44 -10.77 38.15 -0.78
C SER A 44 -11.66 39.08 -1.61
N GLU A 45 -12.51 38.52 -2.48
CA GLU A 45 -13.55 39.25 -3.23
C GLU A 45 -14.79 39.62 -2.39
N GLY A 46 -14.84 39.19 -1.12
CA GLY A 46 -15.91 39.50 -0.17
C GLY A 46 -16.96 38.40 0.00
N LEU A 47 -16.74 37.19 -0.54
CA LEU A 47 -17.66 36.07 -0.34
C LEU A 47 -17.53 35.50 1.08
N HIS A 48 -18.67 35.28 1.75
CA HIS A 48 -18.67 34.70 3.09
C HIS A 48 -18.16 33.24 3.06
N PRO A 49 -17.17 32.85 3.90
CA PRO A 49 -16.55 31.51 3.86
C PRO A 49 -17.54 30.35 3.96
N ARG A 50 -18.66 30.54 4.66
CA ARG A 50 -19.73 29.54 4.75
C ARG A 50 -20.35 29.18 3.40
N ILE A 51 -20.52 30.15 2.50
CA ILE A 51 -21.06 29.91 1.16
C ILE A 51 -20.07 29.08 0.33
N VAL A 52 -18.76 29.32 0.49
CA VAL A 52 -17.72 28.53 -0.17
C VAL A 52 -17.75 27.08 0.31
N ALA A 53 -17.86 26.86 1.62
CA ALA A 53 -17.96 25.52 2.20
C ALA A 53 -19.19 24.76 1.70
N ASP A 54 -20.37 25.39 1.71
CA ASP A 54 -21.61 24.81 1.20
C ASP A 54 -21.50 24.49 -0.31
N GLY A 55 -20.84 25.37 -1.07
CA GLY A 55 -20.54 25.18 -2.50
C GLY A 55 -19.62 23.99 -2.77
N TYR A 56 -18.59 23.77 -1.94
CA TYR A 56 -17.72 22.61 -2.03
C TYR A 56 -18.44 21.31 -1.66
N ASP A 57 -19.35 21.31 -0.69
CA ASP A 57 -20.15 20.13 -0.38
C ASP A 57 -21.07 19.73 -1.55
N LEU A 58 -21.68 20.71 -2.22
CA LEU A 58 -22.49 20.47 -3.42
C LEU A 58 -21.62 19.95 -4.58
N SER A 59 -20.47 20.59 -4.79
CA SER A 59 -19.51 20.21 -5.84
C SER A 59 -18.96 18.81 -5.63
N ARG A 60 -18.66 18.42 -4.38
CA ARG A 60 -18.22 17.06 -4.03
C ARG A 60 -19.26 16.03 -4.45
N LYS A 61 -20.54 16.25 -4.13
CA LYS A 61 -21.64 15.33 -4.52
C LYS A 61 -21.68 15.16 -6.03
N LYS A 62 -21.61 16.26 -6.78
CA LYS A 62 -21.64 16.20 -8.25
C LYS A 62 -20.40 15.53 -8.84
N ALA A 63 -19.22 15.80 -8.29
CA ALA A 63 -17.98 15.16 -8.70
C ALA A 63 -18.05 13.63 -8.51
N LEU A 64 -18.60 13.17 -7.37
CA LEU A 64 -18.81 11.74 -7.13
C LEU A 64 -19.80 11.11 -8.12
N GLU A 65 -20.88 11.80 -8.50
CA GLU A 65 -21.79 11.33 -9.55
C GLU A 65 -21.06 11.16 -10.89
N VAL A 66 -20.23 12.14 -11.27
CA VAL A 66 -19.46 12.08 -12.51
C VAL A 66 -18.43 10.95 -12.47
N LEU A 67 -17.71 10.79 -11.37
CA LEU A 67 -16.76 9.69 -11.19
C LEU A 67 -17.44 8.33 -11.27
N ASN A 68 -18.65 8.19 -10.69
CA ASN A 68 -19.44 6.97 -10.78
C ASN A 68 -19.96 6.69 -12.20
N ALA A 69 -20.21 7.72 -13.00
CA ALA A 69 -20.58 7.56 -14.41
C ALA A 69 -19.37 7.23 -15.30
N MET A 70 -18.18 7.70 -14.94
CA MET A 70 -16.93 7.48 -15.67
C MET A 70 -16.21 6.19 -15.26
N LYS A 71 -16.55 5.59 -14.11
CA LYS A 71 -15.90 4.38 -13.63
C LYS A 71 -16.03 3.27 -14.68
N VAL A 72 -14.92 2.60 -14.97
CA VAL A 72 -14.90 1.45 -15.88
C VAL A 72 -15.00 0.19 -15.04
N GLU A 73 -16.13 -0.49 -15.10
CA GLU A 73 -16.31 -1.77 -14.40
C GLU A 73 -15.55 -2.88 -15.13
N ASN A 74 -14.54 -3.44 -14.48
CA ASN A 74 -13.83 -4.59 -15.01
C ASN A 74 -14.60 -5.88 -14.66
N LYS A 75 -15.05 -6.61 -15.69
CA LYS A 75 -15.88 -7.82 -15.55
C LYS A 75 -15.10 -9.06 -15.10
N GLY A 76 -13.79 -8.95 -14.95
CA GLY A 76 -12.95 -10.05 -14.48
C GLY A 76 -11.59 -9.57 -13.98
N ILE A 77 -10.93 -10.44 -13.23
CA ILE A 77 -9.57 -10.18 -12.76
C ILE A 77 -8.60 -10.79 -13.77
N ASP A 78 -8.16 -9.96 -14.71
CA ASP A 78 -7.09 -10.29 -15.65
C ASP A 78 -5.73 -9.89 -15.06
N ARG A 79 -4.77 -10.81 -15.12
CA ARG A 79 -3.40 -10.58 -14.61
C ARG A 79 -2.75 -9.38 -15.30
N ASN A 80 -2.94 -9.20 -16.61
CA ASN A 80 -2.33 -8.08 -17.33
C ASN A 80 -2.90 -6.74 -16.87
N THR A 81 -4.20 -6.70 -16.58
CA THR A 81 -4.83 -5.50 -16.01
C THR A 81 -4.26 -5.17 -14.64
N LEU A 82 -4.08 -6.17 -13.77
CA LEU A 82 -3.46 -5.97 -12.45
C LEU A 82 -2.01 -5.48 -12.55
N ILE A 83 -1.24 -6.02 -13.49
CA ILE A 83 0.14 -5.56 -13.77
C ILE A 83 0.13 -4.09 -14.17
N ASN A 84 -0.77 -3.69 -15.09
CA ASN A 84 -0.85 -2.30 -15.50
C ASN A 84 -1.21 -1.38 -14.33
N VAL A 85 -2.17 -1.77 -13.49
CA VAL A 85 -2.56 -1.01 -12.29
C VAL A 85 -1.39 -0.88 -11.31
N ALA A 86 -0.79 -2.00 -10.90
CA ALA A 86 0.33 -1.98 -9.96
C ALA A 86 1.54 -1.21 -10.51
N LYS A 87 1.80 -1.29 -11.82
CA LYS A 87 2.84 -0.52 -12.49
C LYS A 87 2.58 0.97 -12.39
N THR A 88 1.36 1.45 -12.61
CA THR A 88 1.05 2.89 -12.50
C THR A 88 1.34 3.44 -11.11
N SER A 89 1.02 2.69 -10.04
CA SER A 89 1.32 3.10 -8.67
C SER A 89 2.80 3.01 -8.30
N LEU A 90 3.54 2.01 -8.81
CA LEU A 90 4.96 1.84 -8.48
C LEU A 90 5.87 2.80 -9.24
N GLN A 91 5.51 3.16 -10.48
CA GLN A 91 6.32 4.06 -11.32
C GLN A 91 6.48 5.47 -10.73
N THR A 92 5.58 5.90 -9.85
CA THR A 92 5.69 7.20 -9.16
C THR A 92 6.63 7.14 -7.94
N LYS A 93 6.95 5.94 -7.46
CA LYS A 93 7.73 5.72 -6.22
C LYS A 93 9.15 5.22 -6.48
N VAL A 94 9.37 4.43 -7.54
CA VAL A 94 10.66 3.80 -7.84
C VAL A 94 11.05 3.94 -9.30
N ASN A 95 12.32 3.68 -9.62
CA ASN A 95 12.83 3.71 -10.99
C ASN A 95 12.07 2.69 -11.87
N ASN A 96 11.76 3.07 -13.11
CA ASN A 96 10.98 2.28 -14.06
C ASN A 96 11.47 0.83 -14.23
N LYS A 97 12.78 0.60 -14.25
CA LYS A 97 13.34 -0.76 -14.38
C LYS A 97 12.97 -1.63 -13.18
N LEU A 98 13.11 -1.08 -11.97
CA LEU A 98 12.77 -1.76 -10.73
C LEU A 98 11.25 -1.89 -10.57
N ALA A 99 10.48 -0.88 -10.97
CA ALA A 99 9.02 -0.91 -10.94
C ALA A 99 8.47 -2.11 -11.72
N ASN A 100 8.99 -2.38 -12.93
CA ASN A 100 8.56 -3.54 -13.72
C ASN A 100 8.81 -4.87 -13.00
N HIS A 101 10.00 -5.04 -12.42
CA HIS A 101 10.36 -6.25 -11.67
C HIS A 101 9.48 -6.47 -10.43
N LEU A 102 9.29 -5.40 -9.63
CA LEU A 102 8.45 -5.45 -8.44
C LEU A 102 6.97 -5.64 -8.77
N THR A 103 6.49 -5.10 -9.90
CA THR A 103 5.09 -5.23 -10.32
C THR A 103 4.70 -6.69 -10.48
N GLU A 104 5.53 -7.50 -11.13
CA GLU A 104 5.26 -8.92 -11.33
C GLU A 104 5.20 -9.66 -9.99
N ILE A 105 6.15 -9.38 -9.10
CA ILE A 105 6.22 -9.94 -7.74
C ILE A 105 4.97 -9.58 -6.93
N CYS A 106 4.56 -8.32 -6.91
CA CYS A 106 3.39 -7.86 -6.16
C CYS A 106 2.10 -8.52 -6.66
N VAL A 107 1.91 -8.59 -7.98
CA VAL A 107 0.71 -9.22 -8.55
C VAL A 107 0.68 -10.71 -8.24
N ASP A 108 1.81 -11.42 -8.37
CA ASP A 108 1.87 -12.85 -8.07
C ASP A 108 1.68 -13.13 -6.57
N ALA A 109 2.16 -12.25 -5.67
CA ALA A 109 1.92 -12.35 -4.24
C ALA A 109 0.44 -12.19 -3.89
N VAL A 110 -0.22 -11.17 -4.45
CA VAL A 110 -1.66 -10.92 -4.21
C VAL A 110 -2.53 -12.03 -4.79
N LEU A 111 -2.17 -12.56 -5.96
CA LEU A 111 -2.87 -13.70 -6.55
C LEU A 111 -2.71 -14.99 -5.73
N ALA A 112 -1.59 -15.18 -5.04
CA ALA A 112 -1.35 -16.36 -4.21
C ALA A 112 -2.20 -16.36 -2.92
N ILE A 113 -2.45 -15.20 -2.32
CA ILE A 113 -3.25 -15.09 -1.09
C ILE A 113 -4.76 -14.98 -1.35
N ARG A 114 -5.15 -14.65 -2.59
CA ARG A 114 -6.55 -14.43 -2.94
C ARG A 114 -7.36 -15.73 -2.79
N GLN A 115 -8.44 -15.65 -2.02
CA GLN A 115 -9.46 -16.69 -1.91
C GLN A 115 -10.79 -16.14 -2.45
N GLU A 116 -11.52 -16.95 -3.22
CA GLU A 116 -12.83 -16.53 -3.74
C GLU A 116 -13.80 -16.24 -2.58
N GLY A 117 -14.45 -15.07 -2.61
CA GLY A 117 -15.46 -14.67 -1.62
C GLY A 117 -14.92 -14.14 -0.28
N LYS A 118 -13.60 -14.03 -0.09
CA LYS A 118 -13.01 -13.40 1.10
C LYS A 118 -12.29 -12.09 0.74
N PRO A 119 -12.29 -11.09 1.64
CA PRO A 119 -11.43 -9.94 1.48
C PRO A 119 -9.96 -10.38 1.50
N ILE A 120 -9.13 -9.65 0.76
CA ILE A 120 -7.70 -9.92 0.68
C ILE A 120 -7.08 -9.50 2.02
N ASP A 121 -6.35 -10.43 2.64
CA ASP A 121 -5.60 -10.17 3.86
C ASP A 121 -4.14 -9.89 3.53
N LEU A 122 -3.73 -8.63 3.62
CA LEU A 122 -2.35 -8.21 3.35
C LEU A 122 -1.36 -8.70 4.40
N PHE A 123 -1.80 -9.12 5.59
CA PHE A 123 -0.91 -9.71 6.61
C PHE A 123 -0.34 -11.07 6.17
N MET A 124 -0.94 -11.72 5.16
CA MET A 124 -0.40 -12.95 4.57
C MET A 124 0.78 -12.69 3.62
N VAL A 125 1.05 -11.43 3.24
CA VAL A 125 2.21 -11.06 2.45
C VAL A 125 3.27 -10.49 3.38
N GLU A 126 4.22 -11.34 3.75
CA GLU A 126 5.35 -10.94 4.58
C GLU A 126 6.45 -10.30 3.72
N ILE A 127 6.95 -9.14 4.16
CA ILE A 127 8.09 -8.47 3.52
C ILE A 127 9.30 -8.68 4.42
N GLN A 128 10.28 -9.41 3.91
CA GLN A 128 11.53 -9.69 4.61
C GLN A 128 12.69 -8.96 3.92
N GLU A 129 13.37 -8.11 4.69
CA GLU A 129 14.53 -7.35 4.22
C GLU A 129 15.82 -8.12 4.49
N MET A 130 16.58 -8.41 3.43
CA MET A 130 17.87 -9.10 3.54
C MET A 130 19.00 -8.21 3.02
N GLN A 131 20.16 -8.29 3.67
CA GLN A 131 21.35 -7.61 3.18
C GLN A 131 21.82 -8.28 1.87
N HIS A 132 21.77 -7.52 0.78
CA HIS A 132 22.19 -7.98 -0.53
C HIS A 132 22.92 -6.87 -1.30
N LYS A 133 23.55 -7.23 -2.42
CA LYS A 133 24.34 -6.30 -3.24
C LYS A 133 23.49 -5.38 -4.11
N SER A 134 22.33 -5.86 -4.57
CA SER A 134 21.43 -5.14 -5.46
C SER A 134 19.99 -5.31 -5.03
N ILE A 135 19.18 -4.28 -5.30
CA ILE A 135 17.72 -4.28 -5.09
C ILE A 135 17.02 -5.13 -6.16
N GLU A 136 17.68 -5.34 -7.30
CA GLU A 136 17.17 -6.17 -8.40
C GLU A 136 17.02 -7.66 -8.01
N ASP A 137 17.68 -8.10 -6.95
CA ASP A 137 17.62 -9.48 -6.43
C ASP A 137 16.40 -9.75 -5.55
N THR A 138 15.44 -8.82 -5.50
CA THR A 138 14.15 -9.02 -4.83
C THR A 138 13.39 -10.16 -5.51
N SER A 139 12.86 -11.11 -4.73
CA SER A 139 12.14 -12.27 -5.27
C SER A 139 10.94 -12.64 -4.40
N LEU A 140 9.94 -13.27 -5.02
CA LEU A 140 8.78 -13.80 -4.31
C LEU A 140 9.06 -15.23 -3.85
N VAL A 141 9.02 -15.47 -2.54
CA VAL A 141 9.01 -16.81 -1.96
C VAL A 141 7.56 -17.20 -1.70
N LYS A 142 7.07 -18.25 -2.36
CA LYS A 142 5.72 -18.81 -2.11
C LYS A 142 5.72 -19.66 -0.84
N GLY A 143 5.88 -19.01 0.30
CA GLY A 143 6.01 -19.64 1.62
C GLY A 143 6.43 -18.62 2.67
N LEU A 144 7.04 -19.10 3.75
CA LEU A 144 7.61 -18.24 4.79
C LEU A 144 9.14 -18.21 4.68
N VAL A 145 9.71 -17.06 5.01
CA VAL A 145 11.15 -16.87 5.19
C VAL A 145 11.40 -16.73 6.68
N LEU A 146 12.41 -17.44 7.20
CA LEU A 146 12.77 -17.42 8.61
C LEU A 146 14.12 -16.74 8.77
N ASP A 147 14.19 -15.73 9.63
CA ASP A 147 15.41 -14.96 9.89
C ASP A 147 16.46 -15.78 10.63
N HIS A 148 16.00 -16.75 11.42
CA HIS A 148 16.85 -17.61 12.20
C HIS A 148 17.25 -18.87 11.42
N GLY A 149 18.56 -19.01 11.22
CA GLY A 149 19.15 -20.22 10.68
C GLY A 149 19.21 -21.38 11.69
N ALA A 150 19.70 -22.51 11.22
CA ALA A 150 19.93 -23.68 12.07
C ALA A 150 20.93 -23.38 13.20
N ARG A 151 20.67 -23.90 14.40
CA ARG A 151 21.54 -23.73 15.57
C ARG A 151 22.89 -24.42 15.42
N HIS A 152 22.92 -25.60 14.78
CA HIS A 152 24.13 -26.39 14.60
C HIS A 152 24.49 -26.49 13.11
N PRO A 153 25.75 -26.28 12.71
CA PRO A 153 26.16 -26.28 11.30
C PRO A 153 25.95 -27.63 10.59
N ASP A 154 25.96 -28.73 11.34
CA ASP A 154 25.71 -30.09 10.81
C ASP A 154 24.22 -30.41 10.60
N MET A 155 23.31 -29.51 10.98
CA MET A 155 21.91 -29.65 10.62
C MET A 155 21.76 -29.55 9.10
N LYS A 156 20.80 -30.30 8.54
CA LYS A 156 20.56 -30.34 7.11
C LYS A 156 20.20 -28.94 6.59
N ARG A 157 21.05 -28.39 5.72
CA ARG A 157 20.83 -27.08 5.06
C ARG A 157 19.73 -27.11 4.00
N HIS A 158 19.48 -28.29 3.41
CA HIS A 158 18.44 -28.48 2.41
C HIS A 158 17.59 -29.69 2.78
N VAL A 159 16.28 -29.48 2.91
CA VAL A 159 15.30 -30.53 3.23
C VAL A 159 14.20 -30.51 2.17
N LYS A 160 13.92 -31.67 1.55
CA LYS A 160 12.76 -31.86 0.66
C LYS A 160 11.68 -32.62 1.44
N ASN A 161 10.41 -32.28 1.23
CA ASN A 161 9.27 -32.88 1.95
C ASN A 161 9.44 -32.79 3.49
N ALA A 162 9.75 -31.58 3.96
CA ALA A 162 9.93 -31.32 5.38
C ALA A 162 8.57 -31.31 6.12
N PHE A 163 8.54 -31.91 7.31
CA PHE A 163 7.44 -31.72 8.26
C PHE A 163 7.86 -30.65 9.26
N ILE A 164 7.08 -29.58 9.34
CA ILE A 164 7.37 -28.44 10.21
C ILE A 164 6.51 -28.58 11.47
N LEU A 165 7.15 -28.64 12.63
CA LEU A 165 6.51 -28.56 13.93
C LEU A 165 6.74 -27.15 14.50
N SER A 166 5.68 -26.39 14.70
CA SER A 166 5.74 -25.15 15.49
C SER A 166 5.42 -25.49 16.94
N CYS A 167 6.36 -25.22 17.85
CA CYS A 167 6.20 -25.49 19.27
C CYS A 167 6.67 -24.30 20.10
N ASN A 168 5.94 -24.00 21.18
CA ASN A 168 6.28 -22.98 22.16
C ASN A 168 6.96 -23.57 23.41
N VAL A 169 7.53 -24.77 23.31
CA VAL A 169 8.16 -25.51 24.40
C VAL A 169 9.68 -25.33 24.33
N SER A 170 10.33 -25.13 25.48
CA SER A 170 11.79 -25.12 25.55
C SER A 170 12.35 -26.52 25.31
N LEU A 171 13.20 -26.64 24.28
CA LEU A 171 13.97 -27.85 23.99
C LEU A 171 15.38 -27.78 24.59
N GLU A 172 15.70 -26.68 25.25
CA GLU A 172 16.99 -26.46 25.91
C GLU A 172 16.92 -26.98 27.35
N TYR A 173 17.99 -27.64 27.79
CA TYR A 173 18.09 -28.07 29.18
C TYR A 173 18.40 -26.86 30.07
N GLU A 174 17.38 -26.35 30.76
CA GLU A 174 17.56 -25.31 31.77
C GLU A 174 18.05 -25.97 33.07
N LYS A 175 19.29 -25.65 33.48
CA LYS A 175 19.77 -26.02 34.82
C LYS A 175 19.08 -25.14 35.86
N THR A 176 18.18 -25.73 36.65
CA THR A 176 17.86 -25.24 38.01
C THR A 176 19.06 -25.31 38.93
#